data_AF-A0A973JAK2-F1
#
_entry.id   AF-A0A973JAK2-F1
#
_cell.length_a   1.000
_cell.length_b   1.000
_cell.length_c   1.000
_cell.angle_alpha   90.00
_cell.angle_beta   90.00
_cell.angle_gamma   90.00
#
_symmetry.space_group_name_H-M   'P 1'
#
loop_
_entity.id
_entity.type
_entity.pdbx_description
1 polymer ?
#
loop_
_entity_poly.entity_id
_entity_poly.type
_entity_poly.pdbx_seq_one_letter_code
_entity_poly.pdbx_strand_id
1 'polypeptide(L)'
;MKLRTKVLIIAVLFLTAYAVRTFVVDYSYKADSFPGMAEARQLTDGKSGKAVIPLVTFVEIGAARCIPCKAMQPIMKEVEEEYKGQVQVVFHDVWTSKGRADA
;
A
#
# COMPACT_ATOMS: atom_id res chain seq x y z
N MET A 1 -50.22 -11.25 21.63
CA MET A 1 -48.99 -11.98 21.26
C MET A 1 -48.35 -11.50 19.95
N LYS A 2 -49.10 -11.25 18.87
CA LYS A 2 -48.56 -10.83 17.56
C LYS A 2 -47.70 -9.54 17.56
N LEU A 3 -48.02 -8.57 18.44
CA LEU A 3 -47.27 -7.31 18.52
C LEU A 3 -45.90 -7.49 19.21
N ARG A 4 -45.83 -8.32 20.26
CA ARG A 4 -44.58 -8.63 20.98
C ARG A 4 -43.60 -9.40 20.08
N THR A 5 -44.10 -10.34 19.28
CA THR A 5 -43.30 -11.07 18.29
C THR A 5 -42.76 -10.15 17.19
N LYS A 6 -43.57 -9.21 16.68
CA LYS A 6 -43.12 -8.21 15.70
C LYS A 6 -42.03 -7.28 16.25
N VAL A 7 -42.17 -6.82 17.50
CA VAL A 7 -41.17 -5.96 18.16
C VAL A 7 -39.85 -6.70 18.34
N LEU A 8 -39.88 -7.98 18.74
CA LEU A 8 -38.66 -8.79 18.87
C LEU A 8 -37.96 -9.02 17.52
N ILE A 9 -38.71 -9.31 16.45
CA ILE A 9 -38.13 -9.49 15.11
C ILE A 9 -37.44 -8.21 14.63
N ILE A 10 -38.09 -7.05 14.81
CA ILE A 10 -37.54 -5.76 14.42
C ILE A 10 -36.25 -5.46 15.20
N ALA A 11 -36.23 -5.70 16.51
CA ALA A 11 -35.03 -5.50 17.34
C ALA A 11 -33.85 -6.39 16.90
N VAL A 12 -34.12 -7.66 16.58
CA VAL A 12 -33.09 -8.58 16.07
C VAL A 12 -32.56 -8.12 14.72
N LEU A 13 -33.43 -7.68 13.80
CA LEU A 13 -33.00 -7.17 12.49
C LEU A 13 -32.14 -5.90 12.61
N PHE A 14 -32.47 -5.00 13.53
CA PHE A 14 -31.65 -3.82 13.77
C PHE A 14 -30.30 -4.16 14.41
N LEU A 15 -30.26 -5.13 15.34
CA LEU A 15 -29.01 -5.58 15.95
C LEU A 15 -28.09 -6.28 14.95
N THR A 16 -28.64 -7.13 14.07
CA THR A 16 -27.85 -7.78 13.02
C THR A 16 -27.35 -6.78 11.98
N ALA A 17 -28.20 -5.84 11.54
CA ALA A 17 -27.79 -4.78 10.63
C ALA A 17 -26.71 -3.87 11.24
N TYR A 18 -26.80 -3.55 12.54
CA TYR A 18 -25.79 -2.76 13.25
C TYR A 18 -24.47 -3.53 13.33
N ALA A 19 -24.49 -4.81 13.69
CA ALA A 19 -23.28 -5.64 13.75
C ALA A 19 -22.61 -5.83 12.38
N VAL A 20 -23.39 -6.00 11.30
CA VAL A 20 -22.85 -6.06 9.93
C VAL A 20 -22.23 -4.72 9.55
N ARG A 21 -22.87 -3.60 9.89
CA ARG A 21 -22.34 -2.27 9.61
C ARG A 21 -21.03 -2.01 10.36
N THR A 22 -20.95 -2.35 11.64
CA THR A 22 -19.68 -2.22 12.40
C THR A 22 -18.61 -3.12 11.80
N PHE A 23 -18.92 -4.39 11.52
CA PHE A 23 -17.97 -5.34 10.96
C PHE A 23 -17.43 -4.92 9.58
N VAL A 24 -18.27 -4.44 8.68
CA VAL A 24 -17.85 -3.99 7.34
C VAL A 24 -17.02 -2.69 7.41
N VAL A 25 -17.37 -1.77 8.32
CA VAL A 25 -16.63 -0.52 8.53
C VAL A 25 -15.25 -0.81 9.14
N ASP A 26 -15.16 -1.63 10.18
CA ASP A 26 -13.88 -2.04 10.79
C ASP A 26 -13.00 -2.85 9.82
N TYR A 27 -13.61 -3.70 8.98
CA TYR A 27 -12.89 -4.46 7.95
C TYR A 27 -12.29 -3.55 6.87
N SER A 28 -13.00 -2.49 6.47
CA SER A 28 -12.52 -1.52 5.48
C SER A 28 -11.48 -0.55 6.06
N TYR A 29 -11.64 -0.13 7.33
CA TYR A 29 -10.69 0.79 8.00
C TYR A 29 -9.26 0.25 8.06
N LYS A 30 -9.09 -1.08 8.15
CA LYS A 30 -7.77 -1.72 8.19
C LYS A 30 -7.05 -1.73 6.84
N ALA A 31 -7.77 -1.58 5.73
CA ALA A 31 -7.20 -1.46 4.39
C ALA A 31 -6.69 -0.04 4.11
N ASP A 32 -7.35 0.99 4.66
CA ASP A 32 -7.00 2.40 4.46
C ASP A 32 -5.89 2.90 5.41
N SER A 33 -5.54 2.12 6.44
CA SER A 33 -4.51 2.49 7.43
C SER A 33 -3.06 2.37 6.95
N PHE A 34 -2.82 2.26 5.63
CA PHE A 34 -1.52 2.56 5.04
C PHE A 34 -1.51 4.03 4.57
N PRO A 35 -1.11 4.99 5.42
CA PRO A 35 -1.15 6.43 5.12
C PRO A 35 -0.37 6.84 3.86
N GLY A 36 0.54 5.99 3.36
CA GLY A 36 1.30 6.25 2.13
C GLY A 36 0.48 6.25 0.83
N MET A 37 -0.71 5.65 0.80
CA MET A 37 -1.54 5.60 -0.42
C MET A 37 -2.49 6.80 -0.57
N ALA A 38 -2.90 7.42 0.55
CA ALA A 38 -3.79 8.58 0.54
C ALA A 38 -3.08 9.84 -0.01
N GLU A 39 -1.79 10.00 0.29
CA GLU A 39 -0.96 11.13 -0.17
C GLU A 39 -0.63 11.03 -1.67
N ALA A 40 -0.45 9.81 -2.20
CA ALA A 40 -0.12 9.58 -3.62
C ALA A 40 -1.27 9.96 -4.57
N ARG A 41 -2.54 9.91 -4.11
CA ARG A 41 -3.71 10.33 -4.90
C ARG A 41 -3.84 11.84 -5.06
N GLN A 42 -3.26 12.63 -4.15
CA GLN A 42 -3.42 14.09 -4.18
C GLN A 42 -2.41 14.78 -5.10
N LEU A 43 -1.28 14.14 -5.42
CA LEU A 43 -0.24 14.69 -6.30
C LEU A 43 -0.58 14.62 -7.79
N THR A 44 -1.61 13.85 -8.19
CA THR A 44 -2.03 13.73 -9.59
C THR A 44 -3.04 14.79 -10.04
N ASP A 45 -3.60 15.59 -9.12
CA ASP A 45 -4.78 16.42 -9.40
C ASP A 45 -4.51 17.94 -9.58
N GLY A 46 -3.26 18.40 -9.52
CA GLY A 46 -2.97 19.85 -9.53
C GLY A 46 -1.68 20.26 -10.24
N LYS A 47 -1.83 20.85 -11.44
CA LYS A 47 -0.90 21.72 -12.20
C LYS A 47 0.47 22.07 -11.55
N SER A 48 1.55 21.66 -12.22
CA SER A 48 2.72 22.47 -12.65
C SER A 48 3.94 21.56 -12.88
N GLY A 49 4.57 21.63 -14.06
CA GLY A 49 5.87 21.00 -14.41
C GLY A 49 6.10 19.57 -13.88
N LYS A 50 5.66 18.55 -14.64
CA LYS A 50 5.48 17.15 -14.20
C LYS A 50 6.79 16.48 -13.74
N ALA A 51 7.22 16.77 -12.52
CA ALA A 51 8.09 15.87 -11.77
C ALA A 51 7.33 14.55 -11.61
N VAL A 52 7.82 13.49 -12.24
CA VAL A 52 7.23 12.15 -12.10
C VAL A 52 7.59 11.66 -10.71
N ILE A 53 6.68 11.88 -9.77
CA ILE A 53 6.80 11.33 -8.42
C ILE A 53 6.28 9.89 -8.51
N PRO A 54 7.12 8.88 -8.22
CA PRO A 54 6.69 7.49 -8.26
C PRO A 54 5.61 7.23 -7.20
N LEU A 55 4.65 6.36 -7.51
CA LEU A 55 3.65 5.90 -6.55
C LEU A 55 4.28 5.07 -5.43
N VAL A 56 5.32 4.31 -5.74
CA VAL A 56 6.05 3.46 -4.80
C VAL A 56 7.54 3.65 -5.02
N THR A 57 8.27 3.96 -3.94
CA THR A 57 9.73 3.85 -3.92
C THR A 57 10.11 2.55 -3.23
N PHE A 58 10.61 1.60 -4.00
CA PHE A 58 11.07 0.31 -3.51
C PHE A 58 12.54 0.42 -3.09
N VAL A 59 12.81 0.42 -1.78
CA VAL A 59 14.18 0.48 -1.25
C VAL A 59 14.70 -0.93 -1.02
N GLU A 60 15.64 -1.38 -1.84
CA GLU A 60 16.32 -2.67 -1.69
C GLU A 60 17.57 -2.50 -0.82
N ILE A 61 17.54 -3.04 0.39
CA ILE A 61 18.69 -3.06 1.28
C ILE A 61 19.50 -4.32 1.01
N GLY A 62 20.72 -4.17 0.53
CA GLY A 62 21.55 -5.30 0.13
C GLY A 62 23.04 -5.01 0.21
N ALA A 63 23.82 -5.78 -0.53
CA ALA A 63 25.25 -5.58 -0.67
C ALA A 63 25.71 -5.94 -2.08
N ALA A 64 26.53 -5.10 -2.71
CA ALA A 64 27.09 -5.39 -4.04
C ALA A 64 27.98 -6.64 -4.03
N ARG A 65 28.42 -7.11 -2.86
CA ARG A 65 29.19 -8.35 -2.68
C ARG A 65 28.35 -9.59 -2.34
N CYS A 66 27.04 -9.43 -2.15
CA CYS A 66 26.11 -10.50 -1.82
C CYS A 66 25.62 -11.19 -3.10
N ILE A 67 25.99 -12.46 -3.30
CA ILE A 67 25.61 -13.27 -4.48
C ILE A 67 24.09 -13.28 -4.72
N PRO A 68 23.22 -13.58 -3.73
CA PRO A 68 21.79 -13.56 -3.97
C PRO A 68 21.24 -12.16 -4.27
N CYS A 69 21.84 -11.11 -3.70
CA CYS A 69 21.46 -9.73 -3.98
C CYS A 69 21.76 -9.35 -5.44
N LYS A 70 22.93 -9.74 -5.97
CA LYS A 70 23.27 -9.58 -7.40
C LYS A 70 22.29 -10.31 -8.32
N ALA A 71 21.83 -11.50 -7.92
CA ALA A 71 20.83 -12.24 -8.68
C ALA A 71 19.45 -11.55 -8.66
N MET A 72 19.17 -10.74 -7.64
CA MET A 72 17.93 -9.99 -7.50
C MET A 72 17.92 -8.68 -8.31
N GLN A 73 19.09 -8.03 -8.48
CA GLN A 73 19.22 -6.79 -9.26
C GLN A 73 18.55 -6.82 -10.65
N PRO A 74 18.74 -7.85 -11.51
CA PRO A 74 18.05 -7.88 -12.80
C PRO A 74 16.53 -7.96 -12.66
N ILE A 75 16.03 -8.68 -11.65
CA ILE A 75 14.60 -8.83 -11.38
C ILE A 75 14.01 -7.49 -10.95
N MET A 76 14.69 -6.75 -10.06
CA MET A 76 14.22 -5.44 -9.61
C MET A 76 14.26 -4.40 -10.74
N LYS A 77 15.23 -4.50 -11.64
CA LYS A 77 15.27 -3.67 -12.86
C LYS A 77 14.09 -3.97 -13.79
N GLU A 78 13.74 -5.23 -13.99
CA GLU A 78 12.55 -5.62 -14.76
C GLU A 78 11.27 -5.06 -14.13
N VAL A 79 11.15 -5.12 -12.79
CA VAL A 79 10.01 -4.52 -12.08
C VAL A 79 9.95 -3.00 -12.28
N GLU A 80 11.05 -2.28 -12.14
CA GLU A 80 11.08 -0.83 -12.39
C GLU A 80 10.70 -0.50 -13.85
N GLU A 81 11.12 -1.35 -14.80
CA GLU A 81 10.81 -1.18 -16.21
C GLU A 81 9.35 -1.48 -16.57
N GLU A 82 8.77 -2.52 -15.98
CA GLU A 82 7.36 -2.90 -16.16
C GLU A 82 6.43 -1.84 -15.60
N TYR A 83 6.78 -1.24 -14.45
CA TYR A 83 5.98 -0.23 -13.75
C TYR A 83 6.53 1.20 -13.91
N LYS A 84 7.15 1.51 -15.06
CA LYS A 84 7.73 2.84 -15.37
C LYS A 84 6.82 3.99 -14.99
N GLY A 85 7.35 4.93 -14.21
CA GLY A 85 6.64 6.11 -13.73
C GLY A 85 5.70 5.87 -12.54
N GLN A 86 5.59 4.62 -12.07
CA GLN A 86 4.84 4.24 -10.87
C GLN A 86 5.78 3.67 -9.79
N VAL A 87 6.72 2.83 -10.17
CA VAL A 87 7.72 2.26 -9.25
C VAL A 87 9.08 2.88 -9.54
N GLN A 88 9.77 3.28 -8.49
CA GLN A 88 11.19 3.63 -8.50
C GLN A 88 11.93 2.65 -7.59
N VAL A 89 13.00 2.03 -8.08
CA VAL A 89 13.83 1.13 -7.28
C VAL A 89 15.10 1.86 -6.84
N VAL A 90 15.41 1.76 -5.55
CA VAL A 90 16.63 2.34 -4.95
C VAL A 90 17.38 1.25 -4.21
N PHE A 91 18.55 0.88 -4.71
CA PHE A 91 19.44 -0.05 -4.01
C PHE A 91 20.30 0.69 -2.96
N HIS A 92 20.41 0.10 -1.78
CA HIS A 92 21.22 0.59 -0.68
C HIS A 92 22.24 -0.46 -0.23
N ASP A 93 23.51 -0.27 -0.59
CA ASP A 93 24.59 -1.15 -0.13
C ASP A 93 24.99 -0.85 1.32
N VAL A 94 24.72 -1.79 2.22
CA VAL A 94 25.02 -1.71 3.67
C VAL A 94 26.51 -1.60 4.00
N TRP A 95 27.41 -1.95 3.07
CA TRP A 95 28.86 -1.81 3.25
C TRP A 95 29.38 -0.43 2.90
N THR A 96 28.51 0.46 2.43
CA THR A 96 28.88 1.82 2.06
C THR A 96 28.17 2.82 2.96
N SER A 97 28.90 3.81 3.47
CA SER A 97 28.36 4.79 4.43
C SER A 97 27.25 5.67 3.87
N LYS A 98 27.12 5.74 2.53
CA LYS A 98 26.07 6.49 1.84
C LYS A 98 25.08 5.61 1.06
N GLY A 99 25.22 4.29 1.10
CA GLY A 99 24.42 3.39 0.26
C GLY A 99 24.59 3.67 -1.22
N ARG A 100 25.73 3.28 -1.79
CA ARG A 100 25.97 3.40 -3.24
C ARG A 100 24.81 2.72 -4.00
N ALA A 101 24.24 3.45 -4.94
CA ALA A 101 23.12 3.01 -5.78
C ALA A 101 23.58 2.20 -7.00
N ASP A 102 24.88 2.10 -7.22
CA ASP A 102 25.55 1.39 -8.31
C ASP A 102 26.02 0.01 -7.84
N ALA A 103 25.15 -0.99 -7.97
CA ALA A 103 25.50 -2.42 -7.93
C ALA A 103 24.95 -3.14 -9.16
#